data_AF-A0A1Q5FZU0-F1
#
_entry.id   AF-A0A1Q5FZU0-F1
#
_cell.length_a   1.000
_cell.length_b   1.000
_cell.length_c   1.000
_cell.angle_alpha   90.00
_cell.angle_beta   90.00
_cell.angle_gamma   90.00
#
_symmetry.space_group_name_H-M   'P 1'
#
loop_
_entity.id
_entity.type
_entity.pdbx_description
1 polymer ?
#
loop_
_entity_poly.entity_id
_entity_poly.type
_entity_poly.pdbx_seq_one_letter_code
_entity_poly.pdbx_strand_id
1 'polypeptide(L)'
;MFHFDGPGDQFLAESAFPYARWRYACADSLLGSGIGGTVVGALARSLFDDGLLWQWIAESPAERRQALLGSMLEERDRICGFLSAHEVSCPNLARWFVPLDGITDLTGASLAALSAPSLPDGSELLDLFLASSPVRPAQPVLTGGGIEDLLKAARGMLAMSGLRGAVMVLGHAGHGNLLGMQSSLTVGGVPGHDLRADHEALFMHVAAVGVTVTLLGACAAVPESWPPEVEQAGFLGTLMRLTEEVVTAASAVHGLGDPRPPAGGPPKVRVKVRDRRLRSAAVIASGDVLPDIGNASAVVSAVRKYDAFVSSWVTSPWAHGDPKLASVLAYSGAHSTFATVMSGFDQHAAVTSVFAARMLLEEAARFTWLAQDVEDDEAFVQRSTRYFDEFRARKKKTIALFSSSGVARAAAMKLFQMPDSVVEGPETISKGRQPLPPIDEMLLHLGAPYPEPGWLPVAYSLLSQVTHSTPIGLVHMARYRDGILSAHDISPEMLALALDVACLGSARLLGMSGLILTHGSDEARQYAFGLEERALAVHDAARLVHWLD
;
A
#
# COMPACT_ATOMS: atom_id res chain seq x y z
N MET A 1 24.62 3.38 -7.05
CA MET A 1 25.50 3.84 -5.95
C MET A 1 24.77 4.99 -5.28
N PHE A 2 24.67 5.01 -3.95
CA PHE A 2 24.09 6.16 -3.23
C PHE A 2 25.18 7.22 -3.07
N HIS A 3 24.89 8.46 -3.47
CA HIS A 3 25.77 9.61 -3.26
C HIS A 3 25.30 10.34 -1.99
N PHE A 4 25.96 10.02 -0.89
CA PHE A 4 25.57 10.42 0.47
C PHE A 4 25.84 11.89 0.80
N ASP A 5 26.73 12.53 0.05
CA ASP A 5 27.09 13.95 0.25
C ASP A 5 26.16 14.90 -0.54
N GLY A 6 25.13 14.36 -1.19
CA GLY A 6 24.19 15.10 -2.03
C GLY A 6 23.04 15.76 -1.26
N PRO A 7 22.31 16.70 -1.88
CA PRO A 7 21.09 17.26 -1.33
C PRO A 7 19.99 16.18 -1.15
N GLY A 8 19.06 16.38 -0.22
CA GLY A 8 18.04 15.39 0.12
C GLY A 8 17.13 14.99 -1.05
N ASP A 9 16.87 15.86 -2.03
CA ASP A 9 16.10 15.53 -3.22
C ASP A 9 16.84 14.54 -4.15
N GLN A 10 18.17 14.65 -4.23
CA GLN A 10 19.01 13.68 -4.93
C GLN A 10 18.98 12.33 -4.22
N PHE A 11 19.14 12.30 -2.89
CA PHE A 11 19.07 11.05 -2.11
C PHE A 11 17.73 10.33 -2.30
N LEU A 12 16.61 11.07 -2.25
CA LEU A 12 15.27 10.53 -2.46
C LEU A 12 15.11 9.97 -3.89
N ALA A 13 15.71 10.64 -4.89
CA ALA A 13 15.71 10.16 -6.26
C ALA A 13 16.52 8.87 -6.46
N GLU A 14 17.71 8.79 -5.85
CA GLU A 14 18.56 7.61 -5.90
C GLU A 14 17.94 6.41 -5.18
N SER A 15 17.12 6.66 -4.15
CA SER A 15 16.43 5.63 -3.37
C SER A 15 15.21 5.04 -4.07
N ALA A 16 14.63 5.75 -5.03
CA ALA A 16 13.37 5.37 -5.66
C ALA A 16 13.43 4.02 -6.39
N PHE A 17 14.44 3.82 -7.25
CA PHE A 17 14.57 2.57 -7.99
C PHE A 17 14.91 1.37 -7.10
N PRO A 18 15.93 1.42 -6.21
CA PRO A 18 16.18 0.34 -5.26
C PRO A 18 14.93 -0.08 -4.49
N TYR A 19 14.14 0.89 -4.01
CA TYR A 19 12.91 0.63 -3.28
C TYR A 19 11.80 0.02 -4.17
N ALA A 20 11.63 0.49 -5.41
CA ALA A 20 10.68 -0.08 -6.36
C ALA A 20 11.07 -1.50 -6.80
N ARG A 21 12.35 -1.72 -7.11
CA ARG A 21 12.90 -3.05 -7.42
C ARG A 21 12.64 -4.02 -6.28
N TRP A 22 12.88 -3.57 -5.04
CA TRP A 22 12.68 -4.40 -3.87
C TRP A 22 11.22 -4.82 -3.70
N ARG A 23 10.27 -3.87 -3.77
CA ARG A 23 8.84 -4.18 -3.71
C ARG A 23 8.38 -5.09 -4.84
N TYR A 24 8.91 -4.93 -6.05
CA TYR A 24 8.60 -5.83 -7.17
C TYR A 24 9.09 -7.26 -6.90
N ALA A 25 10.32 -7.43 -6.42
CA ALA A 25 10.86 -8.74 -6.04
C ALA A 25 10.08 -9.39 -4.89
N CYS A 26 9.62 -8.59 -3.91
CA CYS A 26 8.74 -9.06 -2.86
C CYS A 26 7.38 -9.54 -3.40
N ALA A 27 6.78 -8.81 -4.35
CA ALA A 27 5.52 -9.21 -4.98
C ALA A 27 5.68 -10.55 -5.73
N ASP A 28 6.74 -10.70 -6.51
CA ASP A 28 7.08 -11.95 -7.21
C ASP A 28 7.30 -13.12 -6.24
N SER A 29 8.06 -12.88 -5.16
CA SER A 29 8.30 -13.90 -4.13
C SER A 29 7.02 -14.31 -3.40
N LEU A 30 6.09 -13.39 -3.13
CA LEU A 30 4.81 -13.69 -2.49
C LEU A 30 3.95 -14.60 -3.36
N LEU A 31 3.82 -14.27 -4.65
CA LEU A 31 3.15 -15.11 -5.64
C LEU A 31 3.80 -16.50 -5.71
N GLY A 32 5.13 -16.57 -5.83
CA GLY A 32 5.86 -17.84 -5.88
C GLY A 32 5.69 -18.71 -4.62
N SER A 33 5.48 -18.08 -3.46
CA SER A 33 5.21 -18.77 -2.19
C SER A 33 3.73 -19.14 -1.99
N GLY A 34 2.84 -18.61 -2.83
CA GLY A 34 1.39 -18.79 -2.70
C GLY A 34 0.79 -18.14 -1.46
N ILE A 35 1.39 -17.05 -0.94
CA ILE A 35 0.85 -16.29 0.20
C ILE A 35 0.73 -14.79 -0.10
N GLY A 36 -0.12 -14.09 0.66
CA GLY A 36 -0.16 -12.63 0.64
C GLY A 36 -0.71 -12.02 -0.66
N GLY A 37 -1.59 -12.70 -1.39
CA GLY A 37 -2.13 -12.22 -2.66
C GLY A 37 -2.76 -10.82 -2.59
N THR A 38 -3.46 -10.49 -1.52
CA THR A 38 -3.99 -9.13 -1.30
C THR A 38 -2.88 -8.09 -1.11
N VAL A 39 -1.78 -8.47 -0.42
CA VAL A 39 -0.57 -7.63 -0.26
C VAL A 39 0.11 -7.37 -1.60
N VAL A 40 0.14 -8.36 -2.51
CA VAL A 40 0.63 -8.18 -3.89
C VAL A 40 -0.15 -7.08 -4.61
N GLY A 41 -1.47 -7.01 -4.43
CA GLY A 41 -2.30 -5.91 -4.97
C GLY A 41 -1.90 -4.54 -4.46
N ALA A 42 -1.58 -4.43 -3.16
CA ALA A 42 -1.13 -3.18 -2.55
C ALA A 42 0.26 -2.77 -3.08
N LEU A 43 1.19 -3.72 -3.19
CA LEU A 43 2.52 -3.50 -3.77
C LEU A 43 2.44 -3.06 -5.23
N ALA A 44 1.61 -3.73 -6.04
CA ALA A 44 1.41 -3.39 -7.44
C ALA A 44 0.80 -1.99 -7.60
N ARG A 45 -0.14 -1.60 -6.73
CA ARG A 45 -0.69 -0.23 -6.71
C ARG A 45 0.39 0.80 -6.40
N SER A 46 1.22 0.52 -5.39
CA SER A 46 2.32 1.39 -4.97
C SER A 46 3.33 1.60 -6.11
N LEU A 47 3.74 0.52 -6.78
CA LEU A 47 4.65 0.57 -7.93
C LEU A 47 4.05 1.31 -9.13
N PHE A 48 2.76 1.17 -9.36
CA PHE A 48 2.05 1.93 -10.38
C PHE A 48 2.11 3.44 -10.09
N ASP A 49 1.82 3.85 -8.86
CA ASP A 49 1.84 5.26 -8.46
C ASP A 49 3.26 5.86 -8.56
N ASP A 50 4.28 5.08 -8.21
CA ASP A 50 5.68 5.49 -8.43
C ASP A 50 6.01 5.67 -9.91
N GLY A 51 5.56 4.76 -10.77
CA GLY A 51 5.74 4.89 -12.21
C GLY A 51 5.15 6.21 -12.73
N LEU A 52 3.94 6.57 -12.29
CA LEU A 52 3.33 7.85 -12.67
C LEU A 52 4.12 9.06 -12.14
N LEU A 53 4.57 9.00 -10.89
CA LEU A 53 5.37 10.06 -10.26
C LEU A 53 6.69 10.27 -11.00
N TRP A 54 7.43 9.19 -11.26
CA TRP A 54 8.75 9.27 -11.89
C TRP A 54 8.66 9.62 -13.36
N GLN A 55 7.59 9.24 -14.04
CA GLN A 55 7.28 9.77 -15.35
C GLN A 55 7.07 11.29 -15.33
N TRP A 56 6.31 11.79 -14.35
CA TRP A 56 6.07 13.22 -14.19
C TRP A 56 7.36 13.97 -13.85
N ILE A 57 8.21 13.46 -12.95
CA ILE A 57 9.51 14.09 -12.65
C ILE A 57 10.39 14.12 -13.90
N ALA A 58 10.45 13.03 -14.67
CA ALA A 58 11.31 12.90 -15.85
C ALA A 58 11.04 13.93 -16.96
N GLU A 59 9.82 14.47 -17.04
CA GLU A 59 9.48 15.51 -18.02
C GLU A 59 10.18 16.85 -17.76
N SER A 60 10.53 17.16 -16.50
CA SER A 60 11.32 18.36 -16.15
C SER A 60 12.11 18.09 -14.85
N PRO A 61 13.19 17.30 -14.90
CA PRO A 61 13.79 16.79 -13.68
C PRO A 61 14.41 17.89 -12.81
N ALA A 62 15.04 18.90 -13.42
CA ALA A 62 15.65 20.02 -12.71
C ALA A 62 14.62 20.84 -11.90
N GLU A 63 13.39 20.98 -12.40
CA GLU A 63 12.33 21.75 -11.73
C GLU A 63 11.51 20.88 -10.76
N ARG A 64 11.21 19.63 -11.15
CA ARG A 64 10.25 18.78 -10.46
C ARG A 64 10.87 17.91 -9.38
N ARG A 65 12.17 17.60 -9.43
CA ARG A 65 12.84 16.78 -8.41
C ARG A 65 12.81 17.44 -7.03
N GLN A 66 12.98 18.77 -6.97
CA GLN A 66 12.90 19.51 -5.71
C GLN A 66 11.53 19.34 -5.01
N ALA A 67 10.47 19.05 -5.76
CA ALA A 67 9.14 18.83 -5.19
C ALA A 67 9.08 17.65 -4.20
N LEU A 68 10.05 16.73 -4.25
CA LEU A 68 10.23 15.67 -3.25
C LEU A 68 10.39 16.24 -1.83
N LEU A 69 11.20 17.31 -1.67
CA LEU A 69 11.40 17.98 -0.38
C LEU A 69 10.14 18.72 0.10
N GLY A 70 9.41 19.34 -0.83
CA GLY A 70 8.16 20.01 -0.51
C GLY A 70 7.06 19.03 -0.10
N SER A 71 6.95 17.87 -0.76
CA SER A 71 6.03 16.80 -0.33
C SER A 71 6.39 16.26 1.03
N MET A 72 7.68 16.03 1.32
CA MET A 72 8.16 15.60 2.64
C MET A 72 7.68 16.55 3.74
N LEU A 73 7.82 17.86 3.56
CA LEU A 73 7.34 18.85 4.53
C LEU A 73 5.82 18.83 4.71
N GLU A 74 5.07 18.68 3.62
CA GLU A 74 3.60 18.55 3.72
C GLU A 74 3.17 17.25 4.41
N GLU A 75 3.90 16.15 4.23
CA GLU A 75 3.66 14.89 4.91
C GLU A 75 3.88 15.04 6.41
N ARG A 76 4.99 15.68 6.81
CA ARG A 76 5.28 15.98 8.22
C ARG A 76 4.22 16.87 8.83
N ASP A 77 3.82 17.94 8.15
CA ASP A 77 2.77 18.83 8.63
C ASP A 77 1.43 18.10 8.80
N ARG A 78 1.08 17.21 7.86
CA ARG A 78 -0.09 16.34 7.98
C ARG A 78 0.01 15.43 9.20
N ILE A 79 1.16 14.76 9.42
CA ILE A 79 1.38 13.90 10.59
C ILE A 79 1.25 14.71 11.90
N CYS A 80 1.85 15.90 11.99
CA CYS A 80 1.66 16.80 13.13
C CYS A 80 0.19 17.18 13.34
N GLY A 81 -0.53 17.45 12.25
CA GLY A 81 -1.97 17.69 12.28
C GLY A 81 -2.76 16.50 12.80
N PHE A 82 -2.42 15.29 12.37
CA PHE A 82 -3.04 14.05 12.84
C PHE A 82 -2.78 13.80 14.33
N LEU A 83 -1.53 13.95 14.79
CA LEU A 83 -1.17 13.86 16.21
C LEU A 83 -2.01 14.84 17.05
N SER A 84 -2.11 16.10 16.61
CA SER A 84 -2.88 17.13 17.32
C SER A 84 -4.39 16.85 17.32
N ALA A 85 -4.94 16.40 16.19
CA ALA A 85 -6.37 16.14 16.04
C ALA A 85 -6.86 14.93 16.85
N HIS A 86 -5.95 14.01 17.17
CA HIS A 86 -6.26 12.77 17.90
C HIS A 86 -5.69 12.76 19.32
N GLU A 87 -5.13 13.88 19.79
CA GLU A 87 -4.55 14.03 21.13
C GLU A 87 -3.42 13.02 21.44
N VAL A 88 -2.70 12.57 20.41
CA VAL A 88 -1.60 11.59 20.53
C VAL A 88 -0.29 12.31 20.76
N SER A 89 0.47 11.84 21.76
CA SER A 89 1.83 12.29 21.99
C SER A 89 2.84 11.47 21.16
N CYS A 90 3.92 12.12 20.72
CA CYS A 90 5.00 11.45 20.02
C CYS A 90 6.36 12.03 20.43
N PRO A 91 6.90 11.63 21.60
CA PRO A 91 8.18 12.14 22.11
C PRO A 91 9.37 11.96 21.15
N ASN A 92 9.35 10.92 20.32
CA ASN A 92 10.41 10.63 19.35
C ASN A 92 10.12 11.19 17.94
N LEU A 93 9.24 12.19 17.78
CA LEU A 93 8.83 12.71 16.47
C LEU A 93 10.00 13.03 15.52
N ALA A 94 11.12 13.51 16.06
CA ALA A 94 12.34 13.76 15.28
C ALA A 94 12.86 12.51 14.56
N ARG A 95 12.75 11.31 15.17
CA ARG A 95 13.09 10.02 14.54
C ARG A 95 12.13 9.64 13.42
N TRP A 96 10.84 9.91 13.58
CA TRP A 96 9.83 9.70 12.54
C TRP A 96 10.04 10.61 11.33
N PHE A 97 10.62 11.79 11.54
CA PHE A 97 10.83 12.74 10.46
C PHE A 97 12.21 12.58 9.84
N VAL A 98 13.25 12.34 10.63
CA VAL A 98 14.64 12.26 10.18
C VAL A 98 15.30 11.00 10.80
N PRO A 99 14.98 9.79 10.29
CA PRO A 99 15.58 8.55 10.80
C PRO A 99 17.04 8.36 10.36
N LEU A 100 17.47 9.07 9.31
CA LEU A 100 18.82 9.08 8.77
C LEU A 100 19.52 10.40 9.09
N ASP A 101 20.73 10.34 9.64
CA ASP A 101 21.59 11.49 9.84
C ASP A 101 22.54 11.71 8.65
N GLY A 102 23.16 12.89 8.59
CA GLY A 102 24.21 13.23 7.60
C GLY A 102 23.71 13.64 6.21
N ILE A 103 22.45 13.41 5.86
CA ILE A 103 21.89 13.82 4.55
C ILE A 103 21.35 15.26 4.65
N THR A 104 21.87 16.15 3.81
CA THR A 104 21.47 17.57 3.80
C THR A 104 20.00 17.73 3.40
N ASP A 105 19.33 18.76 3.92
CA ASP A 105 17.93 19.12 3.66
C ASP A 105 16.86 18.14 4.17
N LEU A 106 17.20 16.94 4.64
CA LEU A 106 16.22 16.05 5.27
C LEU A 106 15.61 16.67 6.53
N THR A 107 16.31 17.55 7.23
CA THR A 107 15.72 18.30 8.36
C THR A 107 14.56 19.21 7.94
N GLY A 108 14.50 19.58 6.66
CA GLY A 108 13.51 20.51 6.12
C GLY A 108 13.76 21.97 6.48
N ALA A 109 14.88 22.27 7.15
CA ALA A 109 15.18 23.60 7.67
C ALA A 109 15.81 24.56 6.65
N SER A 110 16.21 24.06 5.46
CA SER A 110 16.84 24.90 4.45
C SER A 110 15.84 25.73 3.66
N LEU A 111 16.31 26.85 3.12
CA LEU A 111 15.51 27.70 2.22
C LEU A 111 15.05 26.93 0.97
N ALA A 112 15.89 26.03 0.46
CA ALA A 112 15.55 25.19 -0.68
C ALA A 112 14.32 24.31 -0.36
N ALA A 113 14.34 23.57 0.75
CA ALA A 113 13.22 22.73 1.18
C ALA A 113 11.94 23.56 1.45
N LEU A 114 12.06 24.69 2.13
CA LEU A 114 10.91 25.57 2.44
C LEU A 114 10.27 26.20 1.19
N SER A 115 11.06 26.42 0.13
CA SER A 115 10.59 27.00 -1.14
C SER A 115 10.13 25.96 -2.17
N ALA A 116 10.46 24.69 -1.98
CA ALA A 116 10.21 23.62 -2.94
C ALA A 116 8.71 23.34 -3.13
N PRO A 117 8.18 23.15 -4.35
CA PRO A 117 6.76 22.90 -4.59
C PRO A 117 6.30 21.52 -4.07
N SER A 118 4.99 21.25 -4.09
CA SER A 118 4.43 19.96 -3.65
C SER A 118 4.32 19.00 -4.82
N LEU A 119 4.39 17.70 -4.53
CA LEU A 119 4.03 16.69 -5.52
C LEU A 119 2.52 16.68 -5.79
N PRO A 120 2.10 16.47 -7.05
CA PRO A 120 0.70 16.14 -7.36
C PRO A 120 0.29 14.86 -6.62
N ASP A 121 -0.98 14.76 -6.23
CA ASP A 121 -1.49 13.51 -5.66
C ASP A 121 -1.65 12.41 -6.73
N GLY A 122 -1.82 11.15 -6.31
CA GLY A 122 -1.92 10.01 -7.24
C GLY A 122 -3.09 10.11 -8.24
N SER A 123 -4.18 10.81 -7.89
CA SER A 123 -5.29 11.04 -8.82
C SER A 123 -4.94 12.12 -9.83
N GLU A 124 -4.28 13.20 -9.40
CA GLU A 124 -3.74 14.24 -10.27
C GLU A 124 -2.70 13.66 -11.26
N LEU A 125 -1.79 12.80 -10.78
CA LEU A 125 -0.82 12.10 -11.63
C LEU A 125 -1.49 11.21 -12.68
N LEU A 126 -2.51 10.44 -12.28
CA LEU A 126 -3.28 9.62 -13.22
C LEU A 126 -4.02 10.47 -14.26
N ASP A 127 -4.63 11.58 -13.84
CA ASP A 127 -5.32 12.49 -14.74
C ASP A 127 -4.34 13.14 -15.73
N LEU A 128 -3.16 13.58 -15.27
CA LEU A 128 -2.08 14.08 -16.11
C LEU A 128 -1.62 13.03 -17.12
N PHE A 129 -1.40 11.79 -16.67
CA PHE A 129 -1.02 10.67 -17.52
C PHE A 129 -2.07 10.40 -18.61
N LEU A 130 -3.35 10.36 -18.24
CA LEU A 130 -4.42 10.10 -19.20
C LEU A 130 -4.66 11.27 -20.15
N ALA A 131 -4.40 12.51 -19.72
CA ALA A 131 -4.55 13.70 -20.55
C ALA A 131 -3.49 13.82 -21.64
N SER A 132 -2.29 13.28 -21.38
CA SER A 132 -1.14 13.36 -22.29
C SER A 132 -0.93 12.09 -23.14
N SER A 133 -1.90 11.16 -23.15
CA SER A 133 -1.78 9.87 -23.85
C SER A 133 -1.52 10.00 -25.36
N PRO A 134 -0.36 9.53 -25.85
CA PRO A 134 -0.16 9.23 -27.27
C PRO A 134 -0.68 7.82 -27.62
N VAL A 135 -0.85 7.57 -28.91
CA VAL A 135 -1.17 6.25 -29.49
C VAL A 135 0.01 5.29 -29.25
N ARG A 136 -0.25 4.03 -28.86
CA ARG A 136 0.79 2.98 -28.78
C ARG A 136 1.55 2.93 -30.11
N PRO A 137 2.86 3.22 -30.16
CA PRO A 137 3.59 3.15 -31.41
C PRO A 137 3.55 1.72 -31.96
N ALA A 138 3.38 1.57 -33.27
CA ALA A 138 3.16 0.28 -33.93
C ALA A 138 4.32 -0.72 -33.72
N GLN A 139 5.52 -0.23 -33.40
CA GLN A 139 6.64 -1.01 -32.90
C GLN A 139 7.50 -0.15 -31.95
N PRO A 140 8.00 -0.70 -30.84
CA PRO A 140 9.00 -0.01 -30.05
C PRO A 140 10.32 0.00 -30.84
N VAL A 141 10.83 1.19 -31.17
CA VAL A 141 12.17 1.35 -31.72
C VAL A 141 13.16 1.14 -30.58
N LEU A 142 13.46 -0.13 -30.26
CA LEU A 142 14.40 -0.51 -29.20
C LEU A 142 15.87 -0.39 -29.62
N THR A 143 16.14 0.22 -30.78
CA THR A 143 17.50 0.39 -31.30
C THR A 143 17.84 1.87 -31.38
N GLY A 144 18.54 2.37 -30.34
CA GLY A 144 19.24 3.66 -30.38
C GLY A 144 18.51 4.89 -29.83
N GLY A 145 17.37 4.74 -29.16
CA GLY A 145 16.65 5.85 -28.51
C GLY A 145 17.26 6.26 -27.16
N GLY A 146 17.17 7.55 -26.83
CA GLY A 146 17.59 8.05 -25.50
C GLY A 146 16.60 7.67 -24.39
N ILE A 147 16.89 8.04 -23.14
CA ILE A 147 15.99 7.78 -21.98
C ILE A 147 14.56 8.29 -22.23
N GLU A 148 14.41 9.42 -22.92
CA GLU A 148 13.10 9.98 -23.30
C GLU A 148 12.28 9.03 -24.20
N ASP A 149 12.93 8.37 -25.16
CA ASP A 149 12.27 7.42 -26.06
C ASP A 149 11.87 6.15 -25.31
N LEU A 150 12.72 5.68 -24.39
CA LEU A 150 12.41 4.55 -23.52
C LEU A 150 11.24 4.86 -22.58
N LEU A 151 11.18 6.07 -22.02
CA LEU A 151 10.04 6.53 -21.22
C LEU A 151 8.74 6.57 -22.04
N LYS A 152 8.80 7.05 -23.29
CA LYS A 152 7.64 7.02 -24.21
C LYS A 152 7.19 5.59 -24.53
N ALA A 153 8.12 4.67 -24.75
CA ALA A 153 7.81 3.26 -24.97
C ALA A 153 7.19 2.60 -23.72
N ALA A 154 7.78 2.83 -22.54
CA ALA A 154 7.28 2.28 -21.27
C ALA A 154 5.89 2.83 -20.93
N ARG A 155 5.66 4.12 -21.20
CA ARG A 155 4.32 4.72 -21.14
C ARG A 155 3.30 3.96 -22.00
N GLY A 156 3.69 3.60 -23.22
CA GLY A 156 2.85 2.82 -24.13
C GLY A 156 2.49 1.43 -23.60
N MET A 157 3.37 0.82 -22.79
CA MET A 157 3.10 -0.45 -22.12
C MET A 157 2.09 -0.29 -20.97
N LEU A 158 2.07 0.85 -20.28
CA LEU A 158 1.09 1.13 -19.22
C LEU A 158 -0.29 1.53 -19.76
N ALA A 159 -0.31 2.11 -20.97
CA ALA A 159 -1.52 2.60 -21.58
C ALA A 159 -2.42 1.43 -22.01
N MET A 160 -3.57 1.30 -21.36
CA MET A 160 -4.61 0.31 -21.69
C MET A 160 -6.00 0.93 -21.66
N SER A 161 -6.92 0.40 -22.47
CA SER A 161 -8.32 0.89 -22.47
C SER A 161 -8.94 0.84 -21.08
N GLY A 162 -8.55 -0.13 -20.25
CA GLY A 162 -9.12 -0.29 -18.92
C GLY A 162 -8.49 0.54 -17.80
N LEU A 163 -7.52 1.42 -18.04
CA LEU A 163 -6.59 1.86 -16.99
C LEU A 163 -7.26 2.46 -15.75
N ARG A 164 -8.26 3.34 -15.90
CA ARG A 164 -9.02 3.89 -14.75
C ARG A 164 -9.76 2.82 -13.95
N GLY A 165 -10.31 1.81 -14.64
CA GLY A 165 -10.94 0.67 -13.99
C GLY A 165 -9.90 -0.23 -13.29
N ALA A 166 -8.77 -0.48 -13.94
CA ALA A 166 -7.66 -1.27 -13.38
C ALA A 166 -7.09 -0.65 -12.10
N VAL A 167 -6.91 0.68 -12.09
CA VAL A 167 -6.54 1.45 -10.88
C VAL A 167 -7.52 1.22 -9.74
N MET A 168 -8.82 1.17 -10.02
CA MET A 168 -9.81 0.87 -8.99
C MET A 168 -9.71 -0.58 -8.50
N VAL A 169 -9.45 -1.56 -9.37
CA VAL A 169 -9.22 -2.96 -8.97
C VAL A 169 -8.00 -3.08 -8.06
N LEU A 170 -6.88 -2.45 -8.43
CA LEU A 170 -5.68 -2.37 -7.59
C LEU A 170 -5.99 -1.72 -6.23
N GLY A 171 -6.78 -0.64 -6.24
CA GLY A 171 -7.25 -0.01 -5.02
C GLY A 171 -8.10 -0.94 -4.15
N HIS A 172 -8.95 -1.78 -4.72
CA HIS A 172 -9.74 -2.73 -3.94
C HIS A 172 -8.86 -3.83 -3.36
N ALA A 173 -7.96 -4.41 -4.14
CA ALA A 173 -7.06 -5.47 -3.69
C ALA A 173 -6.00 -5.00 -2.69
N GLY A 174 -5.56 -3.75 -2.78
CA GLY A 174 -4.50 -3.20 -1.95
C GLY A 174 -4.93 -2.60 -0.61
N HIS A 175 -6.17 -2.81 -0.17
CA HIS A 175 -6.70 -2.32 1.11
C HIS A 175 -7.43 -3.46 1.83
N GLY A 176 -7.47 -3.43 3.16
CA GLY A 176 -8.18 -4.43 3.99
C GLY A 176 -9.70 -4.35 3.82
N ASN A 177 -10.26 -4.93 2.76
CA ASN A 177 -11.69 -4.81 2.44
C ASN A 177 -12.25 -6.00 1.66
N LEU A 178 -13.59 -6.07 1.58
CA LEU A 178 -14.30 -7.21 1.00
C LEU A 178 -13.93 -7.49 -0.46
N LEU A 179 -13.89 -6.47 -1.33
CA LEU A 179 -13.57 -6.69 -2.75
C LEU A 179 -12.11 -7.14 -2.93
N GLY A 180 -11.21 -6.64 -2.09
CA GLY A 180 -9.82 -7.07 -2.12
C GLY A 180 -9.67 -8.53 -1.74
N MET A 181 -10.27 -8.96 -0.63
CA MET A 181 -10.24 -10.36 -0.21
C MET A 181 -10.89 -11.31 -1.23
N GLN A 182 -11.94 -10.85 -1.93
CA GLN A 182 -12.57 -11.64 -3.00
C GLN A 182 -11.64 -11.93 -4.19
N SER A 183 -10.61 -11.10 -4.39
CA SER A 183 -9.60 -11.34 -5.45
C SER A 183 -8.70 -12.55 -5.18
N SER A 184 -8.72 -13.07 -3.96
CA SER A 184 -7.95 -14.26 -3.55
C SER A 184 -8.79 -15.53 -3.46
N LEU A 185 -10.04 -15.52 -3.94
CA LEU A 185 -10.85 -16.73 -3.99
C LEU A 185 -10.35 -17.66 -5.09
N THR A 186 -10.01 -18.89 -4.70
CA THR A 186 -9.62 -19.95 -5.62
C THR A 186 -10.76 -20.31 -6.58
N VAL A 187 -10.46 -21.05 -7.66
CA VAL A 187 -11.48 -21.58 -8.60
C VAL A 187 -12.55 -22.41 -7.88
N GLY A 188 -12.21 -23.04 -6.75
CA GLY A 188 -13.14 -23.79 -5.92
C GLY A 188 -13.99 -22.94 -4.96
N GLY A 189 -13.80 -21.61 -4.93
CA GLY A 189 -14.53 -20.72 -4.03
C GLY A 189 -14.00 -20.67 -2.59
N VAL A 190 -12.90 -21.38 -2.31
CA VAL A 190 -12.19 -21.32 -1.03
C VAL A 190 -11.33 -20.06 -1.01
N PRO A 191 -11.34 -19.27 0.08
CA PRO A 191 -10.35 -18.20 0.25
C PRO A 191 -8.95 -18.78 0.17
N GLY A 192 -8.22 -18.37 -0.85
CA GLY A 192 -6.81 -18.68 -1.01
C GLY A 192 -5.95 -17.63 -0.36
N HIS A 193 -4.70 -18.00 -0.12
CA HIS A 193 -3.67 -17.04 0.21
C HIS A 193 -3.11 -16.34 -1.04
N ASP A 194 -3.40 -16.87 -2.23
CA ASP A 194 -2.91 -16.37 -3.53
C ASP A 194 -4.02 -15.66 -4.33
N LEU A 195 -3.63 -14.90 -5.36
CA LEU A 195 -4.55 -14.21 -6.26
C LEU A 195 -5.15 -15.16 -7.30
N ARG A 196 -6.31 -14.76 -7.82
CA ARG A 196 -6.80 -15.30 -9.10
C ARG A 196 -5.88 -14.87 -10.23
N ALA A 197 -5.70 -15.75 -11.22
CA ALA A 197 -4.83 -15.51 -12.37
C ALA A 197 -5.11 -14.19 -13.12
N ASP A 198 -6.38 -13.75 -13.18
CA ASP A 198 -6.75 -12.49 -13.83
C ASP A 198 -6.27 -11.24 -13.04
N HIS A 199 -6.31 -11.31 -11.71
CA HIS A 199 -5.80 -10.27 -10.82
C HIS A 199 -4.27 -10.30 -10.76
N GLU A 200 -3.69 -11.48 -10.61
CA GLU A 200 -2.23 -11.67 -10.65
C GLU A 200 -1.63 -11.07 -11.92
N ALA A 201 -2.17 -11.44 -13.09
CA ALA A 201 -1.73 -10.90 -14.37
C ALA A 201 -1.85 -9.36 -14.42
N LEU A 202 -2.99 -8.80 -14.00
CA LEU A 202 -3.17 -7.36 -13.97
C LEU A 202 -2.16 -6.67 -13.04
N PHE A 203 -1.88 -7.25 -11.88
CA PHE A 203 -1.03 -6.65 -10.87
C PHE A 203 0.43 -6.71 -11.29
N MET A 204 0.88 -7.85 -11.82
CA MET A 204 2.25 -7.99 -12.31
C MET A 204 2.50 -7.17 -13.58
N HIS A 205 1.50 -6.96 -14.43
CA HIS A 205 1.59 -6.01 -15.54
C HIS A 205 1.92 -4.60 -15.02
N VAL A 206 1.07 -4.02 -14.17
CA VAL A 206 1.27 -2.63 -13.72
C VAL A 206 2.52 -2.49 -12.84
N ALA A 207 2.87 -3.52 -12.08
CA ALA A 207 4.04 -3.53 -11.22
C ALA A 207 5.34 -3.55 -12.05
N ALA A 208 5.41 -4.40 -13.09
CA ALA A 208 6.57 -4.49 -13.99
C ALA A 208 6.81 -3.19 -14.77
N VAL A 209 5.73 -2.59 -15.29
CA VAL A 209 5.84 -1.30 -15.95
C VAL A 209 6.17 -0.19 -14.95
N GLY A 210 5.54 -0.19 -13.77
CA GLY A 210 5.82 0.76 -12.69
C GLY A 210 7.28 0.80 -12.28
N VAL A 211 7.89 -0.35 -11.98
CA VAL A 211 9.33 -0.42 -11.63
C VAL A 211 10.24 0.01 -12.78
N THR A 212 9.87 -0.30 -14.03
CA THR A 212 10.60 0.10 -15.23
C THR A 212 10.59 1.62 -15.40
N VAL A 213 9.42 2.23 -15.30
CA VAL A 213 9.25 3.68 -15.42
C VAL A 213 9.95 4.40 -14.27
N THR A 214 9.89 3.87 -13.05
CA THR A 214 10.64 4.39 -11.90
C THR A 214 12.15 4.39 -12.16
N LEU A 215 12.72 3.30 -12.72
CA LEU A 215 14.14 3.29 -13.09
C LEU A 215 14.44 4.39 -14.11
N LEU A 216 13.70 4.41 -15.21
CA LEU A 216 13.94 5.35 -16.30
C LEU A 216 13.81 6.81 -15.85
N GLY A 217 12.82 7.11 -15.02
CA GLY A 217 12.61 8.44 -14.48
C GLY A 217 13.69 8.85 -13.47
N ALA A 218 14.12 7.93 -12.60
CA ALA A 218 15.26 8.18 -11.72
C ALA A 218 16.54 8.43 -12.52
N CYS A 219 16.79 7.64 -13.58
CA CYS A 219 17.93 7.84 -14.48
C CYS A 219 17.89 9.20 -15.19
N ALA A 220 16.70 9.69 -15.54
CA ALA A 220 16.55 11.02 -16.13
C ALA A 220 16.80 12.14 -15.10
N ALA A 221 16.47 11.90 -13.83
CA ALA A 221 16.56 12.91 -12.77
C ALA A 221 17.91 13.01 -12.08
N VAL A 222 18.67 11.91 -12.03
CA VAL A 222 20.01 11.81 -11.45
C VAL A 222 20.92 10.95 -12.34
N PRO A 223 21.18 11.36 -13.61
CA PRO A 223 21.98 10.57 -14.55
C PRO A 223 23.41 10.29 -14.06
N GLU A 224 23.97 11.20 -13.27
CA GLU A 224 25.27 11.05 -12.60
C GLU A 224 25.32 9.88 -11.62
N SER A 225 24.16 9.41 -11.14
CA SER A 225 24.08 8.32 -10.16
C SER A 225 24.10 6.92 -10.78
N TRP A 226 24.13 6.85 -12.11
CA TRP A 226 24.24 5.59 -12.84
C TRP A 226 25.60 4.92 -12.57
N PRO A 227 25.65 3.62 -12.23
CA PRO A 227 26.92 2.94 -11.96
C PRO A 227 27.83 2.92 -13.21
N PRO A 228 29.06 3.43 -13.16
CA PRO A 228 29.95 3.52 -14.33
C PRO A 228 30.35 2.14 -14.88
N GLU A 229 30.29 1.10 -14.06
CA GLU A 229 30.59 -0.30 -14.42
C GLU A 229 29.45 -0.99 -15.18
N VAL A 230 28.25 -0.41 -15.23
CA VAL A 230 27.08 -0.98 -15.92
C VAL A 230 26.83 -0.24 -17.23
N GLU A 231 26.89 -0.96 -18.36
CA GLU A 231 26.55 -0.40 -19.67
C GLU A 231 25.06 -0.01 -19.72
N GLN A 232 24.78 1.30 -19.68
CA GLN A 232 23.43 1.82 -19.50
C GLN A 232 22.46 1.39 -20.61
N ALA A 233 22.87 1.55 -21.88
CA ALA A 233 22.00 1.25 -23.01
C ALA A 233 21.62 -0.24 -23.06
N GLY A 234 22.60 -1.14 -22.93
CA GLY A 234 22.37 -2.59 -22.85
C GLY A 234 21.49 -3.02 -21.68
N PHE A 235 21.69 -2.43 -20.50
CA PHE A 235 20.86 -2.73 -19.33
C PHE A 235 19.41 -2.28 -19.53
N LEU A 236 19.20 -1.02 -19.93
CA LEU A 236 17.86 -0.45 -20.13
C LEU A 236 17.13 -1.14 -21.29
N GLY A 237 17.84 -1.51 -22.37
CA GLY A 237 17.27 -2.28 -23.47
C GLY A 237 16.80 -3.67 -23.04
N THR A 238 17.59 -4.35 -22.20
CA THR A 238 17.21 -5.65 -21.63
C THR A 238 15.98 -5.53 -20.72
N LEU A 239 15.95 -4.52 -19.85
CA LEU A 239 14.81 -4.26 -18.99
C LEU A 239 13.53 -4.04 -19.80
N MET A 240 13.58 -3.18 -20.81
CA MET A 240 12.41 -2.88 -21.65
C MET A 240 11.86 -4.13 -22.35
N ARG A 241 12.73 -4.98 -22.89
CA ARG A 241 12.34 -6.25 -23.50
C ARG A 241 11.64 -7.17 -22.49
N LEU A 242 12.21 -7.35 -21.30
CA LEU A 242 11.62 -8.20 -20.26
C LEU A 242 10.25 -7.67 -19.79
N THR A 243 10.13 -6.35 -19.66
CA THR A 243 8.85 -5.71 -19.31
C THR A 243 7.80 -5.92 -20.40
N GLU A 244 8.17 -5.84 -21.67
CA GLU A 244 7.27 -6.11 -22.79
C GLU A 244 6.80 -7.58 -22.82
N GLU A 245 7.68 -8.53 -22.47
CA GLU A 245 7.32 -9.94 -22.32
C GLU A 245 6.26 -10.15 -21.22
N VAL A 246 6.44 -9.54 -20.06
CA VAL A 246 5.45 -9.57 -18.96
C VAL A 246 4.13 -8.95 -19.39
N VAL A 247 4.16 -7.76 -20.00
CA VAL A 247 2.97 -7.04 -20.48
C VAL A 247 2.19 -7.89 -21.49
N THR A 248 2.90 -8.54 -22.41
CA THR A 248 2.30 -9.39 -23.46
C THR A 248 1.62 -10.62 -22.84
N ALA A 249 2.32 -11.32 -21.94
CA ALA A 249 1.78 -12.48 -21.23
C ALA A 249 0.56 -12.10 -20.37
N ALA A 250 0.67 -11.04 -19.57
CA ALA A 250 -0.38 -10.58 -18.69
C ALA A 250 -1.63 -10.10 -19.45
N SER A 251 -1.45 -9.36 -20.55
CA SER A 251 -2.56 -8.83 -21.36
C SER A 251 -3.42 -9.93 -21.95
N ALA A 252 -2.83 -11.08 -22.30
CA ALA A 252 -3.56 -12.25 -22.77
C ALA A 252 -4.46 -12.87 -21.69
N VAL A 253 -4.11 -12.73 -20.41
CA VAL A 253 -4.84 -13.30 -19.27
C VAL A 253 -5.93 -12.35 -18.77
N HIS A 254 -5.56 -11.12 -18.40
CA HIS A 254 -6.52 -10.15 -17.85
C HIS A 254 -7.43 -9.54 -18.93
N GLY A 255 -7.07 -9.67 -20.22
CA GLY A 255 -7.94 -9.35 -21.35
C GLY A 255 -8.31 -7.86 -21.50
N LEU A 256 -7.53 -6.95 -20.90
CA LEU A 256 -7.72 -5.51 -21.11
C LEU A 256 -6.98 -5.13 -22.39
N GLY A 257 -7.72 -4.67 -23.39
CA GLY A 257 -7.17 -4.35 -24.71
C GLY A 257 -6.45 -3.01 -24.79
N ASP A 258 -5.86 -2.77 -25.97
CA ASP A 258 -5.18 -1.53 -26.32
C ASP A 258 -6.07 -0.30 -26.11
N PRO A 259 -5.49 0.85 -25.72
CA PRO A 259 -6.24 2.07 -25.46
C PRO A 259 -6.91 2.57 -26.74
N ARG A 260 -8.21 2.85 -26.66
CA ARG A 260 -8.92 3.54 -27.74
C ARG A 260 -8.63 5.03 -27.71
N PRO A 261 -8.56 5.72 -28.87
CA PRO A 261 -8.46 7.17 -28.91
C PRO A 261 -9.63 7.79 -28.11
N PRO A 262 -9.37 8.77 -27.24
CA PRO A 262 -10.44 9.45 -26.52
C PRO A 262 -11.42 10.09 -27.52
N ALA A 263 -12.73 9.95 -27.26
CA ALA A 263 -13.78 10.49 -28.13
C ALA A 263 -13.94 12.03 -28.05
N GLY A 264 -12.92 12.76 -27.57
CA GLY A 264 -12.92 14.20 -27.36
C GLY A 264 -11.49 14.74 -27.16
N GLY A 265 -11.37 16.07 -27.12
CA GLY A 265 -10.09 16.75 -26.87
C GLY A 265 -9.47 16.40 -25.51
N PRO A 266 -8.19 16.75 -25.28
CA PRO A 266 -7.49 16.41 -24.04
C PRO A 266 -8.27 16.97 -22.83
N PRO A 267 -8.52 16.14 -21.80
CA PRO A 267 -9.21 16.60 -20.61
C PRO A 267 -8.44 17.73 -19.94
N LYS A 268 -9.15 18.78 -19.51
CA LYS A 268 -8.54 19.85 -18.71
C LYS A 268 -8.19 19.31 -17.33
N VAL A 269 -6.91 19.11 -17.06
CA VAL A 269 -6.43 18.76 -15.73
C VAL A 269 -6.31 20.05 -14.91
N ARG A 270 -6.97 20.10 -13.75
CA ARG A 270 -6.79 21.19 -12.78
C ARG A 270 -5.79 20.74 -11.73
N VAL A 271 -4.59 21.30 -11.77
CA VAL A 271 -3.63 21.18 -10.67
C VAL A 271 -4.12 22.03 -9.51
N LYS A 272 -4.23 21.46 -8.31
CA LYS A 272 -4.60 22.23 -7.12
C LYS A 272 -3.42 23.07 -6.65
N VAL A 273 -3.63 24.38 -6.52
CA VAL A 273 -2.70 25.24 -5.77
C VAL A 273 -2.90 24.96 -4.28
N ARG A 274 -1.84 24.54 -3.59
CA ARG A 274 -1.86 24.26 -2.15
C ARG A 274 -1.31 25.46 -1.38
N ASP A 275 -2.15 26.09 -0.56
CA ASP A 275 -1.69 27.11 0.40
C ASP A 275 -0.91 26.43 1.53
N ARG A 276 0.33 26.86 1.74
CA ARG A 276 1.22 26.23 2.72
C ARG A 276 1.35 27.07 3.97
N ARG A 277 0.79 26.56 5.07
CA ARG A 277 1.10 26.99 6.44
C ARG A 277 1.63 25.78 7.19
N LEU A 278 2.95 25.65 7.24
CA LEU A 278 3.62 24.55 7.94
C LEU A 278 3.64 24.83 9.44
N ARG A 279 3.30 23.83 10.25
CA ARG A 279 3.58 23.81 11.69
C ARG A 279 5.09 23.78 11.90
N SER A 280 5.58 24.49 12.91
CA SER A 280 7.02 24.52 13.23
C SER A 280 7.58 23.12 13.49
N ALA A 281 6.80 22.23 14.10
CA ALA A 281 7.17 20.85 14.38
C ALA A 281 7.41 19.99 13.12
N ALA A 282 6.97 20.42 11.93
CA ALA A 282 7.26 19.73 10.67
C ALA A 282 8.73 19.91 10.21
N VAL A 283 9.44 20.86 10.82
CA VAL A 283 10.86 21.13 10.59
C VAL A 283 11.64 20.69 11.82
N ILE A 284 12.69 19.89 11.61
CA ILE A 284 13.56 19.42 12.70
C ILE A 284 14.80 20.31 12.72
N ALA A 285 15.17 20.86 13.88
CA ALA A 285 16.45 21.58 13.96
C ALA A 285 17.61 20.58 13.90
N SER A 286 18.74 20.96 13.31
CA SER A 286 19.91 20.07 13.21
C SER A 286 20.41 19.56 14.57
N GLY A 287 20.23 20.33 15.64
CA GLY A 287 20.57 19.92 17.01
C GLY A 287 19.56 18.98 17.67
N ASP A 288 18.36 18.83 17.09
CA ASP A 288 17.26 17.99 17.62
C ASP A 288 17.19 16.62 16.93
N VAL A 289 18.11 16.34 15.99
CA VAL A 289 18.21 15.02 15.35
C VAL A 289 18.62 13.99 16.40
N LEU A 290 17.81 12.96 16.55
CA LEU A 290 17.99 11.92 17.55
C LEU A 290 18.83 10.75 17.00
N PRO A 291 19.68 10.11 17.84
CA PRO A 291 20.49 8.98 17.42
C PRO A 291 19.61 7.78 17.01
N ASP A 292 20.18 6.87 16.23
CA ASP A 292 19.50 5.65 15.81
C ASP A 292 19.15 4.73 16.99
N ILE A 293 17.99 4.07 16.91
CA ILE A 293 17.58 3.06 17.89
C ILE A 293 18.26 1.74 17.51
N GLY A 294 18.96 1.11 18.46
CA GLY A 294 19.76 -0.09 18.15
C GLY A 294 18.97 -1.23 17.50
N ASN A 295 17.84 -1.66 18.10
CA ASN A 295 16.97 -2.69 17.54
C ASN A 295 15.60 -2.74 18.24
N ALA A 296 14.65 -3.48 17.65
CA ALA A 296 13.33 -3.78 18.21
C ALA A 296 13.24 -5.23 18.78
N SER A 297 14.32 -5.78 19.34
CA SER A 297 14.38 -7.20 19.71
C SER A 297 13.34 -7.63 20.74
N ALA A 298 12.98 -6.76 21.69
CA ALA A 298 11.93 -7.03 22.67
C ALA A 298 10.57 -7.23 21.98
N VAL A 299 10.26 -6.38 21.00
CA VAL A 299 9.05 -6.48 20.17
C VAL A 299 9.05 -7.79 19.40
N VAL A 300 10.16 -8.10 18.70
CA VAL A 300 10.31 -9.35 17.95
C VAL A 300 10.10 -10.57 18.86
N SER A 301 10.67 -10.57 20.07
CA SER A 301 10.48 -11.67 21.01
C SER A 301 9.02 -11.82 21.45
N ALA A 302 8.29 -10.71 21.65
CA ALA A 302 6.87 -10.74 22.01
C ALA A 302 6.02 -11.26 20.85
N VAL A 303 6.27 -10.77 19.63
CA VAL A 303 5.57 -11.20 18.40
C VAL A 303 5.74 -12.68 18.15
N ARG A 304 6.94 -13.25 18.34
CA ARG A 304 7.17 -14.69 18.16
C ARG A 304 6.34 -15.55 19.14
N LYS A 305 6.03 -15.04 20.34
CA LYS A 305 5.11 -15.72 21.28
C LYS A 305 3.66 -15.61 20.83
N TYR A 306 3.28 -14.46 20.28
CA TYR A 306 1.96 -14.25 19.69
C TYR A 306 1.73 -15.19 18.48
N ASP A 307 2.68 -15.26 17.55
CA ASP A 307 2.66 -16.12 16.36
C ASP A 307 2.51 -17.61 16.71
N ALA A 308 3.27 -18.09 17.71
CA ALA A 308 3.11 -19.45 18.22
C ALA A 308 1.69 -19.74 18.76
N PHE A 309 1.03 -18.72 19.32
CA PHE A 309 -0.35 -18.85 19.80
C PHE A 309 -1.38 -18.78 18.67
N VAL A 310 -1.18 -17.93 17.66
CA VAL A 310 -2.03 -17.91 16.44
C VAL A 310 -2.12 -19.29 15.80
N SER A 311 -1.02 -20.04 15.81
CA SER A 311 -0.95 -21.39 15.26
C SER A 311 -1.54 -22.48 16.18
N SER A 312 -1.94 -22.14 17.41
CA SER A 312 -2.39 -23.13 18.41
C SER A 312 -3.82 -23.63 18.19
N TRP A 313 -4.64 -22.89 17.44
CA TRP A 313 -6.02 -23.25 17.16
C TRP A 313 -6.47 -22.75 15.79
N VAL A 314 -7.15 -23.64 15.05
CA VAL A 314 -7.76 -23.34 13.75
C VAL A 314 -9.14 -23.98 13.71
N THR A 315 -10.11 -23.26 13.17
CA THR A 315 -11.44 -23.81 12.89
C THR A 315 -11.66 -23.92 11.38
N SER A 316 -12.40 -24.95 10.95
CA SER A 316 -12.90 -24.99 9.58
C SER A 316 -14.09 -24.02 9.47
N PRO A 317 -14.06 -23.04 8.55
CA PRO A 317 -15.12 -22.04 8.46
C PRO A 317 -16.53 -22.63 8.25
N TRP A 318 -16.60 -23.81 7.64
CA TRP A 318 -17.86 -24.51 7.33
C TRP A 318 -18.23 -25.62 8.32
N ALA A 319 -17.46 -25.81 9.40
CA ALA A 319 -17.74 -26.87 10.37
C ALA A 319 -19.09 -26.70 11.10
N HIS A 320 -19.61 -25.47 11.15
CA HIS A 320 -20.80 -25.13 11.94
C HIS A 320 -21.94 -24.53 11.11
N GLY A 321 -22.05 -24.90 9.84
CA GLY A 321 -23.13 -24.49 8.93
C GLY A 321 -22.63 -23.62 7.78
N ASP A 322 -23.50 -22.73 7.29
CA ASP A 322 -23.24 -21.87 6.13
C ASP A 322 -22.94 -20.43 6.58
N PRO A 323 -21.68 -20.10 6.92
CA PRO A 323 -21.32 -18.75 7.35
C PRO A 323 -21.44 -17.74 6.21
N LYS A 324 -21.62 -16.47 6.56
CA LYS A 324 -21.48 -15.37 5.59
C LYS A 324 -20.06 -15.34 5.04
N LEU A 325 -19.92 -15.23 3.72
CA LEU A 325 -18.62 -15.15 3.04
C LEU A 325 -17.70 -14.08 3.65
N ALA A 326 -18.23 -12.94 4.08
CA ALA A 326 -17.44 -11.88 4.70
C ALA A 326 -16.70 -12.35 5.97
N SER A 327 -17.32 -13.20 6.80
CA SER A 327 -16.69 -13.75 8.01
C SER A 327 -15.61 -14.78 7.67
N VAL A 328 -15.85 -15.59 6.63
CA VAL A 328 -14.89 -16.58 6.12
C VAL A 328 -13.66 -15.90 5.53
N LEU A 329 -13.87 -14.83 4.75
CA LEU A 329 -12.82 -14.00 4.19
C LEU A 329 -12.04 -13.28 5.28
N ALA A 330 -12.71 -12.70 6.29
CA ALA A 330 -12.03 -12.04 7.40
C ALA A 330 -11.13 -12.99 8.20
N TYR A 331 -11.62 -14.20 8.49
CA TYR A 331 -10.83 -15.21 9.19
C TYR A 331 -9.61 -15.68 8.38
N SER A 332 -9.84 -16.07 7.13
CA SER A 332 -8.77 -16.64 6.28
C SER A 332 -7.79 -15.56 5.80
N GLY A 333 -8.30 -14.37 5.51
CA GLY A 333 -7.53 -13.19 5.14
C GLY A 333 -6.61 -12.72 6.27
N ALA A 334 -7.09 -12.74 7.52
CA ALA A 334 -6.26 -12.42 8.68
C ALA A 334 -5.09 -13.39 8.85
N HIS A 335 -5.33 -14.71 8.71
CA HIS A 335 -4.25 -15.72 8.73
C HIS A 335 -3.24 -15.48 7.61
N SER A 336 -3.70 -15.31 6.36
CA SER A 336 -2.84 -15.05 5.19
C SER A 336 -1.96 -13.81 5.37
N THR A 337 -2.58 -12.71 5.81
CA THR A 337 -1.93 -11.42 5.90
C THR A 337 -0.97 -11.40 7.10
N PHE A 338 -1.34 -12.02 8.22
CA PHE A 338 -0.44 -12.17 9.35
C PHE A 338 0.75 -13.09 9.02
N ALA A 339 0.53 -14.21 8.32
CA ALA A 339 1.61 -15.06 7.82
C ALA A 339 2.57 -14.31 6.89
N THR A 340 2.05 -13.37 6.09
CA THR A 340 2.88 -12.47 5.26
C THR A 340 3.76 -11.57 6.12
N VAL A 341 3.23 -10.99 7.21
CA VAL A 341 4.02 -10.22 8.18
C VAL A 341 5.15 -11.08 8.73
N MET A 342 4.81 -12.27 9.24
CA MET A 342 5.74 -13.17 9.92
C MET A 342 6.82 -13.76 9.02
N SER A 343 6.55 -13.86 7.72
CA SER A 343 7.51 -14.33 6.72
C SER A 343 8.47 -13.23 6.26
N GLY A 344 8.09 -11.95 6.38
CA GLY A 344 8.85 -10.83 5.83
C GLY A 344 9.70 -10.03 6.82
N PHE A 345 9.27 -9.93 8.08
CA PHE A 345 9.71 -8.82 8.96
C PHE A 345 11.17 -8.91 9.41
N ASP A 346 11.74 -10.11 9.52
CA ASP A 346 13.12 -10.35 9.94
C ASP A 346 14.07 -10.69 8.78
N GLN A 347 13.57 -10.55 7.55
CA GLN A 347 14.31 -10.82 6.33
C GLN A 347 14.49 -9.55 5.50
N HIS A 348 15.15 -9.70 4.34
CA HIS A 348 15.18 -8.67 3.30
C HIS A 348 13.81 -8.45 2.64
N ALA A 349 12.69 -8.61 3.36
CA ALA A 349 11.32 -8.45 2.85
C ALA A 349 10.43 -7.61 3.80
N ALA A 350 11.01 -6.91 4.79
CA ALA A 350 10.26 -6.16 5.80
C ALA A 350 9.24 -5.14 5.25
N VAL A 351 9.41 -4.66 4.01
CA VAL A 351 8.41 -3.83 3.33
C VAL A 351 7.05 -4.55 3.21
N THR A 352 7.02 -5.86 2.95
CA THR A 352 5.75 -6.61 2.86
C THR A 352 5.02 -6.63 4.20
N SER A 353 5.76 -6.69 5.31
CA SER A 353 5.20 -6.63 6.66
C SER A 353 4.52 -5.29 6.92
N VAL A 354 5.06 -4.17 6.45
CA VAL A 354 4.41 -2.85 6.61
C VAL A 354 3.10 -2.78 5.82
N PHE A 355 3.10 -3.25 4.57
CA PHE A 355 1.89 -3.30 3.75
C PHE A 355 0.82 -4.21 4.38
N ALA A 356 1.21 -5.42 4.78
CA ALA A 356 0.32 -6.40 5.40
C ALA A 356 -0.24 -5.89 6.75
N ALA A 357 0.59 -5.27 7.59
CA ALA A 357 0.19 -4.67 8.85
C ALA A 357 -0.86 -3.56 8.65
N ARG A 358 -0.64 -2.67 7.67
CA ARG A 358 -1.61 -1.62 7.32
C ARG A 358 -2.94 -2.23 6.89
N MET A 359 -2.90 -3.28 6.08
CA MET A 359 -4.11 -3.97 5.60
C MET A 359 -4.88 -4.66 6.73
N LEU A 360 -4.19 -5.37 7.63
CA LEU A 360 -4.78 -5.96 8.83
C LEU A 360 -5.48 -4.91 9.68
N LEU A 361 -4.82 -3.78 9.92
CA LEU A 361 -5.37 -2.69 10.72
C LEU A 361 -6.65 -2.11 10.09
N GLU A 362 -6.62 -1.84 8.79
CA GLU A 362 -7.79 -1.35 8.05
C GLU A 362 -8.98 -2.32 8.10
N GLU A 363 -8.70 -3.61 7.93
CA GLU A 363 -9.72 -4.64 7.92
C GLU A 363 -10.31 -4.84 9.32
N ALA A 364 -9.46 -4.90 10.34
CA ALA A 364 -9.86 -5.00 11.74
C ALA A 364 -10.76 -3.84 12.17
N ALA A 365 -10.46 -2.61 11.73
CA ALA A 365 -11.29 -1.44 12.00
C ALA A 365 -12.67 -1.56 11.36
N ARG A 366 -12.73 -1.93 10.08
CA ARG A 366 -13.98 -2.13 9.35
C ARG A 366 -14.83 -3.26 9.93
N PHE A 367 -14.18 -4.37 10.30
CA PHE A 367 -14.86 -5.53 10.87
C PHE A 367 -15.36 -5.27 12.29
N THR A 368 -14.57 -4.55 13.10
CA THR A 368 -14.99 -4.08 14.43
C THR A 368 -16.21 -3.19 14.32
N TRP A 369 -16.20 -2.20 13.43
CA TRP A 369 -17.36 -1.34 13.19
C TRP A 369 -18.60 -2.13 12.72
N LEU A 370 -18.41 -3.09 11.80
CA LEU A 370 -19.50 -3.91 11.29
C LEU A 370 -20.20 -4.72 12.39
N ALA A 371 -19.43 -5.26 13.34
CA ALA A 371 -19.92 -6.15 14.39
C ALA A 371 -20.16 -5.44 15.74
N GLN A 372 -20.22 -4.11 15.77
CA GLN A 372 -20.70 -3.35 16.92
C GLN A 372 -22.16 -3.68 17.26
N ASP A 373 -22.54 -3.42 18.52
CA ASP A 373 -23.90 -3.50 19.08
C ASP A 373 -24.73 -4.67 18.53
N VAL A 374 -24.21 -5.88 18.65
CA VAL A 374 -24.91 -7.10 18.20
C VAL A 374 -26.25 -7.29 18.94
N GLU A 375 -26.43 -6.64 20.09
CA GLU A 375 -27.66 -6.66 20.87
C GLU A 375 -28.77 -5.75 20.30
N ASP A 376 -28.43 -4.81 19.40
CA ASP A 376 -29.40 -3.98 18.66
C ASP A 376 -29.52 -4.49 17.22
N ASP A 377 -30.49 -5.37 16.99
CA ASP A 377 -30.77 -6.00 15.70
C ASP A 377 -31.01 -4.95 14.58
N GLU A 378 -31.69 -3.84 14.88
CA GLU A 378 -31.99 -2.82 13.87
C GLU A 378 -30.71 -2.09 13.46
N ALA A 379 -29.91 -1.64 14.43
CA ALA A 379 -28.63 -1.00 14.18
C ALA A 379 -27.66 -1.94 13.43
N PHE A 380 -27.62 -3.22 13.79
CA PHE A 380 -26.79 -4.22 13.11
C PHE A 380 -27.21 -4.43 11.65
N VAL A 381 -28.52 -4.52 11.37
CA VAL A 381 -29.04 -4.63 9.99
C VAL A 381 -28.71 -3.38 9.18
N GLN A 382 -28.84 -2.19 9.75
CA GLN A 382 -28.49 -0.93 9.08
C GLN A 382 -26.98 -0.86 8.76
N ARG A 383 -26.10 -1.18 9.72
CA ARG A 383 -24.64 -1.23 9.50
C ARG A 383 -24.24 -2.26 8.46
N SER A 384 -24.79 -3.48 8.56
CA SER A 384 -24.57 -4.55 7.57
C SER A 384 -24.98 -4.11 6.17
N THR A 385 -26.15 -3.49 6.03
CA THR A 385 -26.64 -2.97 4.76
C THR A 385 -25.69 -1.92 4.19
N ARG A 386 -25.26 -0.95 5.02
CA ARG A 386 -24.31 0.10 4.66
C ARG A 386 -22.97 -0.48 4.19
N TYR A 387 -22.45 -1.49 4.89
CA TYR A 387 -21.21 -2.19 4.55
C TYR A 387 -21.28 -2.89 3.19
N PHE A 388 -22.27 -3.76 2.98
CA PHE A 388 -22.35 -4.51 1.72
C PHE A 388 -22.70 -3.62 0.53
N ASP A 389 -23.57 -2.62 0.73
CA ASP A 389 -23.84 -1.66 -0.32
C ASP A 389 -22.56 -0.93 -0.72
N GLU A 390 -21.66 -0.60 0.23
CA GLU A 390 -20.37 0.05 -0.06
C GLU A 390 -19.63 -0.63 -1.20
N PHE A 391 -19.41 -1.93 -1.04
CA PHE A 391 -18.67 -2.75 -1.98
C PHE A 391 -19.43 -3.01 -3.28
N ARG A 392 -20.76 -3.16 -3.24
CA ARG A 392 -21.58 -3.22 -4.47
C ARG A 392 -21.45 -1.96 -5.31
N ALA A 393 -21.53 -0.79 -4.68
CA ALA A 393 -21.38 0.48 -5.39
C ALA A 393 -19.98 0.65 -5.96
N ARG A 394 -18.94 0.23 -5.24
CA ARG A 394 -17.56 0.20 -5.73
C ARG A 394 -17.37 -0.73 -6.93
N LYS A 395 -17.90 -1.97 -6.87
CA LYS A 395 -17.92 -2.92 -8.00
C LYS A 395 -18.62 -2.30 -9.22
N LYS A 396 -19.84 -1.76 -9.03
CA LYS A 396 -20.61 -1.10 -10.10
C LYS A 396 -19.88 0.11 -10.71
N LYS A 397 -19.29 0.97 -9.88
CA LYS A 397 -18.49 2.12 -10.34
C LYS A 397 -17.27 1.67 -11.14
N THR A 398 -16.59 0.62 -10.69
CA THR A 398 -15.39 0.10 -11.37
C THR A 398 -15.74 -0.48 -12.74
N ILE A 399 -16.81 -1.27 -12.84
CA ILE A 399 -17.33 -1.78 -14.13
C ILE A 399 -17.71 -0.63 -15.07
N ALA A 400 -18.34 0.43 -14.54
CA ALA A 400 -18.69 1.61 -15.33
C ALA A 400 -17.44 2.33 -15.86
N LEU A 401 -16.38 2.47 -15.04
CA LEU A 401 -15.11 3.08 -15.45
C LEU A 401 -14.39 2.26 -16.53
N PHE A 402 -14.40 0.94 -16.44
CA PHE A 402 -13.91 0.08 -17.52
C PHE A 402 -14.70 0.31 -18.81
N SER A 403 -16.04 0.32 -18.71
CA SER A 403 -16.93 0.48 -19.86
C SER A 403 -16.77 1.84 -20.53
N SER A 404 -16.67 2.92 -19.76
CA SER A 404 -16.45 4.28 -20.29
C SER A 404 -15.09 4.45 -20.94
N SER A 405 -14.13 3.58 -20.62
CA SER A 405 -12.77 3.62 -21.15
C SER A 405 -12.56 2.64 -22.31
N GLY A 406 -13.65 2.05 -22.84
CA GLY A 406 -13.63 1.23 -24.07
C GLY A 406 -13.54 -0.28 -23.87
N VAL A 407 -13.57 -0.76 -22.62
CA VAL A 407 -13.62 -2.20 -22.31
C VAL A 407 -15.06 -2.70 -22.43
N ALA A 408 -15.27 -3.84 -23.08
CA ALA A 408 -16.60 -4.44 -23.17
C ALA A 408 -17.15 -4.77 -21.77
N ARG A 409 -18.42 -4.44 -21.51
CA ARG A 409 -19.04 -4.64 -20.18
C ARG A 409 -18.92 -6.09 -19.69
N ALA A 410 -19.08 -7.07 -20.57
CA ALA A 410 -18.92 -8.48 -20.22
C ALA A 410 -17.49 -8.81 -19.73
N ALA A 411 -16.47 -8.27 -20.38
CA ALA A 411 -15.08 -8.43 -19.95
C ALA A 411 -14.81 -7.72 -18.61
N ALA A 412 -15.37 -6.52 -18.42
CA ALA A 412 -15.28 -5.80 -17.14
C ALA A 412 -15.98 -6.54 -15.99
N MET A 413 -17.12 -7.20 -16.26
CA MET A 413 -17.83 -8.01 -15.28
C MET A 413 -17.08 -9.29 -14.92
N LYS A 414 -16.36 -9.90 -15.88
CA LYS A 414 -15.55 -11.11 -15.66
C LYS A 414 -14.51 -10.93 -14.54
N LEU A 415 -13.88 -9.75 -14.44
CA LEU A 415 -12.94 -9.43 -13.36
C LEU A 415 -13.57 -9.48 -11.97
N PHE A 416 -14.89 -9.36 -11.84
CA PHE A 416 -15.60 -9.42 -10.56
C PHE A 416 -16.52 -10.64 -10.45
N GLN A 417 -16.42 -11.59 -11.38
CA GLN A 417 -17.19 -12.82 -11.34
C GLN A 417 -16.63 -13.70 -10.22
N MET A 418 -17.51 -14.16 -9.34
CA MET A 418 -17.15 -15.10 -8.28
C MET A 418 -17.13 -16.53 -8.84
N PRO A 419 -16.37 -17.45 -8.22
CA PRO A 419 -16.45 -18.87 -8.58
C PRO A 419 -17.87 -19.42 -8.42
N ASP A 420 -18.28 -20.36 -9.28
CA ASP A 420 -19.66 -20.89 -9.31
C ASP A 420 -20.09 -21.56 -7.99
N SER A 421 -19.13 -22.02 -7.19
CA SER A 421 -19.35 -22.59 -5.87
C SER A 421 -19.65 -21.56 -4.78
N VAL A 422 -19.46 -20.26 -5.06
CA VAL A 422 -19.72 -19.18 -4.10
C VAL A 422 -21.11 -18.61 -4.34
N VAL A 423 -21.96 -18.66 -3.31
CA VAL A 423 -23.27 -18.03 -3.35
C VAL A 423 -23.11 -16.51 -3.30
N GLU A 424 -23.44 -15.84 -4.39
CA GLU A 424 -23.43 -14.37 -4.43
C GLU A 424 -24.59 -13.81 -3.58
N GLY A 425 -24.29 -12.77 -2.80
CA GLY A 425 -25.32 -11.99 -2.12
C GLY A 425 -26.17 -11.16 -3.09
N PRO A 426 -27.20 -10.46 -2.60
CA PRO A 426 -28.04 -9.64 -3.48
C PRO A 426 -27.22 -8.56 -4.19
N GLU A 427 -27.58 -8.22 -5.43
CA GLU A 427 -26.89 -7.18 -6.22
C GLU A 427 -27.49 -5.77 -6.04
N THR A 428 -28.68 -5.69 -5.44
CA THR A 428 -29.39 -4.42 -5.24
C THR A 428 -28.65 -3.51 -4.26
N ILE A 429 -28.62 -2.22 -4.57
CA ILE A 429 -28.05 -1.16 -3.73
C ILE A 429 -29.21 -0.33 -3.20
N SER A 430 -29.25 -0.09 -1.89
CA SER A 430 -30.34 0.66 -1.25
C SER A 430 -30.40 2.10 -1.74
N LYS A 431 -31.63 2.61 -1.93
CA LYS A 431 -31.85 4.03 -2.26
C LYS A 431 -31.48 4.90 -1.06
N GLY A 432 -30.75 5.99 -1.31
CA GLY A 432 -30.30 6.88 -0.22
C GLY A 432 -29.16 6.30 0.63
N ARG A 433 -28.43 5.30 0.11
CA ARG A 433 -27.28 4.69 0.78
C ARG A 433 -26.33 5.75 1.35
N GLN A 434 -25.93 5.55 2.60
CA GLN A 434 -24.89 6.33 3.25
C GLN A 434 -23.51 5.72 2.96
N PRO A 435 -22.46 6.54 2.72
CA PRO A 435 -21.09 6.04 2.57
C PRO A 435 -20.62 5.42 3.88
N LEU A 436 -19.65 4.50 3.91
CA LEU A 436 -19.03 4.09 5.19
C LEU A 436 -18.47 5.30 5.96
N PRO A 437 -18.41 5.24 7.31
CA PRO A 437 -17.59 6.18 8.06
C PRO A 437 -16.16 6.25 7.52
N PRO A 438 -15.51 7.43 7.64
CA PRO A 438 -14.07 7.55 7.45
C PRO A 438 -13.26 6.51 8.26
N ILE A 439 -12.08 6.12 7.73
CA ILE A 439 -11.29 5.04 8.34
C ILE A 439 -10.70 5.44 9.70
N ASP A 440 -10.35 6.70 9.89
CA ASP A 440 -9.93 7.30 11.17
C ASP A 440 -11.01 7.15 12.25
N GLU A 441 -12.28 7.44 11.92
CA GLU A 441 -13.40 7.20 12.83
C GLU A 441 -13.49 5.71 13.20
N MET A 442 -13.37 4.79 12.24
CA MET A 442 -13.39 3.36 12.55
C MET A 442 -12.18 2.90 13.38
N LEU A 443 -11.00 3.47 13.15
CA LEU A 443 -9.79 3.18 13.90
C LEU A 443 -9.88 3.68 15.34
N LEU A 444 -10.54 4.82 15.59
CA LEU A 444 -10.85 5.27 16.95
C LEU A 444 -11.71 4.25 17.70
N HIS A 445 -12.69 3.65 17.02
CA HIS A 445 -13.52 2.61 17.64
C HIS A 445 -12.74 1.32 17.91
N LEU A 446 -11.83 0.93 17.01
CA LEU A 446 -10.92 -0.21 17.25
C LEU A 446 -9.98 0.06 18.43
N GLY A 447 -9.52 1.30 18.57
CA GLY A 447 -8.58 1.73 19.61
C GLY A 447 -9.21 1.98 20.97
N ALA A 448 -10.53 2.07 21.07
CA ALA A 448 -11.24 2.41 22.32
C ALA A 448 -10.89 1.53 23.55
N PRO A 449 -10.55 0.23 23.41
CA PRO A 449 -10.11 -0.58 24.54
C PRO A 449 -8.70 -0.26 25.08
N TYR A 450 -7.88 0.49 24.34
CA TYR A 450 -6.49 0.80 24.70
C TYR A 450 -6.43 2.11 25.50
N PRO A 451 -5.47 2.25 26.44
CA PRO A 451 -5.33 3.45 27.24
C PRO A 451 -4.83 4.67 26.44
N GLU A 452 -4.11 4.44 25.35
CA GLU A 452 -3.61 5.45 24.42
C GLU A 452 -4.76 5.90 23.48
N PRO A 453 -5.37 7.09 23.64
CA PRO A 453 -6.44 7.50 22.76
C PRO A 453 -5.87 7.91 21.39
N GLY A 454 -6.50 7.47 20.30
CA GLY A 454 -6.22 8.03 18.97
C GLY A 454 -4.92 7.60 18.28
N TRP A 455 -4.11 6.71 18.88
CA TRP A 455 -2.85 6.27 18.29
C TRP A 455 -3.03 5.46 17.00
N LEU A 456 -4.11 4.68 16.86
CA LEU A 456 -4.36 3.86 15.66
C LEU A 456 -4.55 4.68 14.37
N PRO A 457 -5.33 5.78 14.35
CA PRO A 457 -5.32 6.74 13.23
C PRO A 457 -3.93 7.24 12.84
N VAL A 458 -3.08 7.56 13.82
CA VAL A 458 -1.72 8.02 13.59
C VAL A 458 -0.84 6.89 13.04
N ALA A 459 -0.92 5.70 13.62
CA ALA A 459 -0.24 4.49 13.17
C ALA A 459 -0.58 4.19 11.70
N TYR A 460 -1.87 4.23 11.35
CA TYR A 460 -2.32 4.05 9.98
C TYR A 460 -1.70 5.09 9.02
N SER A 461 -1.62 6.36 9.43
CA SER A 461 -0.98 7.43 8.65
C SER A 461 0.52 7.21 8.44
N LEU A 462 1.23 6.74 9.47
CA LEU A 462 2.67 6.46 9.42
C LEU A 462 2.99 5.24 8.54
N LEU A 463 2.27 4.13 8.71
CA LEU A 463 2.40 2.95 7.83
C LEU A 463 2.10 3.32 6.37
N SER A 464 1.15 4.24 6.16
CA SER A 464 0.77 4.70 4.83
C SER A 464 1.93 5.35 4.06
N GLN A 465 2.90 5.96 4.76
CA GLN A 465 4.07 6.59 4.13
C GLN A 465 4.88 5.59 3.31
N VAL A 466 5.13 4.41 3.86
CA VAL A 466 5.86 3.31 3.19
C VAL A 466 5.04 2.76 2.04
N THR A 467 3.73 2.56 2.24
CA THR A 467 2.86 1.99 1.21
C THR A 467 2.64 2.89 0.00
N HIS A 468 2.81 4.20 0.17
CA HIS A 468 2.71 5.20 -0.90
C HIS A 468 4.08 5.69 -1.38
N SER A 469 5.18 5.05 -0.95
CA SER A 469 6.55 5.43 -1.32
C SER A 469 6.85 6.91 -1.09
N THR A 470 6.27 7.51 -0.07
CA THR A 470 6.50 8.92 0.22
C THR A 470 7.95 9.13 0.65
N PRO A 471 8.50 10.36 0.57
CA PRO A 471 9.80 10.69 1.13
C PRO A 471 10.02 10.17 2.56
N ILE A 472 9.02 10.31 3.45
CA ILE A 472 9.09 9.75 4.81
C ILE A 472 9.17 8.21 4.77
N GLY A 473 8.36 7.57 3.92
CA GLY A 473 8.39 6.12 3.74
C GLY A 473 9.75 5.61 3.27
N LEU A 474 10.37 6.30 2.31
CA LEU A 474 11.69 5.93 1.76
C LEU A 474 12.78 5.98 2.82
N VAL A 475 12.84 7.05 3.62
CA VAL A 475 13.87 7.18 4.68
C VAL A 475 13.70 6.16 5.80
N HIS A 476 12.48 5.67 6.05
CA HIS A 476 12.23 4.58 7.01
C HIS A 476 12.55 3.19 6.46
N MET A 477 12.77 3.05 5.15
CA MET A 477 13.17 1.81 4.49
C MET A 477 14.68 1.75 4.20
N ALA A 478 15.43 2.70 4.74
CA ALA A 478 16.87 2.73 4.66
C ALA A 478 17.49 2.90 6.05
N ARG A 479 18.65 2.29 6.28
CA ARG A 479 19.36 2.37 7.55
C ARG A 479 20.86 2.16 7.38
N TYR A 480 21.66 2.86 8.18
CA TYR A 480 23.11 2.62 8.26
C TYR A 480 23.39 1.38 9.12
N ARG A 481 24.19 0.44 8.60
CA ARG A 481 24.83 -0.63 9.37
C ARG A 481 26.32 -0.62 9.11
N ASP A 482 27.10 -0.54 10.17
CA ASP A 482 28.58 -0.51 10.09
C ASP A 482 29.10 0.54 9.09
N GLY A 483 28.43 1.70 9.00
CA GLY A 483 28.76 2.80 8.09
C GLY A 483 28.26 2.63 6.65
N ILE A 484 27.56 1.54 6.33
CA ILE A 484 26.99 1.26 5.01
C ILE A 484 25.49 1.48 5.05
N LEU A 485 24.94 2.32 4.16
CA LEU A 485 23.49 2.45 4.02
C LEU A 485 22.92 1.26 3.27
N SER A 486 21.99 0.55 3.89
CA SER A 486 21.14 -0.45 3.26
C SER A 486 19.78 0.16 2.96
N ALA A 487 19.38 0.20 1.68
CA ALA A 487 18.09 0.76 1.22
C ALA A 487 16.90 -0.21 1.29
N HIS A 488 17.06 -1.29 2.05
CA HIS A 488 16.02 -2.27 2.33
C HIS A 488 15.98 -2.64 3.82
N ASP A 489 16.64 -1.83 4.65
CA ASP A 489 16.64 -2.00 6.09
C ASP A 489 15.62 -1.07 6.72
N ILE A 490 14.55 -1.66 7.23
CA ILE A 490 13.49 -0.97 7.96
C ILE A 490 14.03 -0.33 9.24
N SER A 491 13.57 0.89 9.54
CA SER A 491 13.86 1.53 10.82
C SER A 491 13.18 0.79 11.99
N PRO A 492 13.77 0.77 13.18
CA PRO A 492 13.17 0.12 14.35
C PRO A 492 11.77 0.65 14.69
N GLU A 493 11.53 1.95 14.51
CA GLU A 493 10.24 2.60 14.77
C GLU A 493 9.15 2.06 13.82
N MET A 494 9.45 2.00 12.52
CA MET A 494 8.52 1.48 11.51
C MET A 494 8.31 -0.03 11.66
N LEU A 495 9.36 -0.79 12.00
CA LEU A 495 9.25 -2.22 12.26
C LEU A 495 8.40 -2.50 13.49
N ALA A 496 8.65 -1.82 14.61
CA ALA A 496 7.88 -1.98 15.83
C ALA A 496 6.41 -1.63 15.61
N LEU A 497 6.13 -0.51 14.91
CA LEU A 497 4.78 -0.10 14.57
C LEU A 497 4.05 -1.15 13.71
N ALA A 498 4.71 -1.65 12.66
CA ALA A 498 4.13 -2.66 11.77
C ALA A 498 3.82 -3.98 12.50
N LEU A 499 4.71 -4.41 13.39
CA LEU A 499 4.51 -5.62 14.18
C LEU A 499 3.38 -5.46 15.22
N ASP A 500 3.32 -4.32 15.88
CA ASP A 500 2.28 -4.00 16.86
C ASP A 500 0.88 -4.04 16.24
N VAL A 501 0.66 -3.22 15.20
CA VAL A 501 -0.65 -3.15 14.54
C VAL A 501 -1.02 -4.46 13.82
N ALA A 502 -0.05 -5.27 13.38
CA ALA A 502 -0.31 -6.58 12.81
C ALA A 502 -0.80 -7.57 13.86
N CYS A 503 -0.18 -7.61 15.04
CA CYS A 503 -0.63 -8.43 16.16
C CYS A 503 -2.03 -7.99 16.63
N LEU A 504 -2.25 -6.69 16.80
CA LEU A 504 -3.56 -6.15 17.18
C LEU A 504 -4.64 -6.45 16.15
N GLY A 505 -4.38 -6.12 14.87
CA GLY A 505 -5.35 -6.30 13.79
C GLY A 505 -5.70 -7.77 13.56
N SER A 506 -4.70 -8.65 13.56
CA SER A 506 -4.94 -10.09 13.45
C SER A 506 -5.66 -10.66 14.66
N ALA A 507 -5.32 -10.26 15.89
CA ALA A 507 -5.98 -10.74 17.11
C ALA A 507 -7.49 -10.44 17.05
N ARG A 508 -7.82 -9.22 16.64
CA ARG A 508 -9.20 -8.77 16.49
C ARG A 508 -9.96 -9.57 15.44
N LEU A 509 -9.40 -9.70 14.23
CA LEU A 509 -10.05 -10.40 13.12
C LEU A 509 -10.22 -11.89 13.39
N LEU A 510 -9.16 -12.56 13.88
CA LEU A 510 -9.17 -13.98 14.18
C LEU A 510 -10.09 -14.30 15.36
N GLY A 511 -10.05 -13.50 16.43
CA GLY A 511 -10.90 -13.67 17.61
C GLY A 511 -12.38 -13.51 17.27
N MET A 512 -12.76 -12.39 16.66
CA MET A 512 -14.16 -12.12 16.31
C MET A 512 -14.69 -13.10 15.26
N SER A 513 -13.93 -13.35 14.19
CA SER A 513 -14.38 -14.26 13.14
C SER A 513 -14.42 -15.70 13.64
N GLY A 514 -13.47 -16.13 14.48
CA GLY A 514 -13.49 -17.45 15.12
C GLY A 514 -14.72 -17.67 16.00
N LEU A 515 -15.11 -16.66 16.77
CA LEU A 515 -16.36 -16.69 17.56
C LEU A 515 -17.59 -16.81 16.65
N ILE A 516 -17.68 -16.00 15.58
CA ILE A 516 -18.80 -16.04 14.64
C ILE A 516 -18.89 -17.41 13.94
N LEU A 517 -17.76 -17.95 13.47
CA LEU A 517 -17.72 -19.21 12.71
C LEU A 517 -18.00 -20.45 13.57
N THR A 518 -17.87 -20.36 14.89
CA THR A 518 -18.08 -21.47 15.82
C THR A 518 -19.31 -21.30 16.71
N HIS A 519 -20.17 -20.31 16.42
CA HIS A 519 -21.31 -19.92 17.25
C HIS A 519 -20.94 -19.67 18.71
N GLY A 520 -19.75 -19.11 18.93
CA GLY A 520 -19.26 -18.71 20.25
C GLY A 520 -18.88 -19.87 21.17
N SER A 521 -18.30 -20.95 20.62
CA SER A 521 -17.72 -22.07 21.39
C SER A 521 -16.75 -21.60 22.48
N ASP A 522 -16.62 -22.39 23.56
CA ASP A 522 -15.73 -22.04 24.68
C ASP A 522 -14.25 -22.02 24.25
N GLU A 523 -13.86 -22.91 23.34
CA GLU A 523 -12.53 -22.92 22.73
C GLU A 523 -12.25 -21.62 21.97
N ALA A 524 -13.20 -21.14 21.17
CA ALA A 524 -13.05 -19.89 20.43
C ALA A 524 -12.98 -18.66 21.36
N ARG A 525 -13.69 -18.67 22.50
CA ARG A 525 -13.60 -17.61 23.52
C ARG A 525 -12.23 -17.59 24.19
N GLN A 526 -11.72 -18.76 24.60
CA GLN A 526 -10.39 -18.87 25.19
C GLN A 526 -9.30 -18.45 24.20
N TYR A 527 -9.45 -18.84 22.94
CA TYR A 527 -8.54 -18.43 21.87
C TYR A 527 -8.58 -16.92 21.63
N ALA A 528 -9.77 -16.32 21.50
CA ALA A 528 -9.91 -14.86 21.32
C ALA A 528 -9.27 -14.07 22.48
N PHE A 529 -9.54 -14.48 23.73
CA PHE A 529 -8.93 -13.86 24.91
C PHE A 529 -7.40 -14.00 24.92
N GLY A 530 -6.89 -15.19 24.60
CA GLY A 530 -5.44 -15.43 24.57
C GLY A 530 -4.71 -14.67 23.46
N LEU A 531 -5.39 -14.39 22.33
CA LEU A 531 -4.88 -13.52 21.27
C LEU A 531 -4.77 -12.08 21.76
N GLU A 532 -5.83 -11.54 22.36
CA GLU A 532 -5.87 -10.16 22.88
C GLU A 532 -4.79 -9.94 23.95
N GLU A 533 -4.65 -10.86 24.92
CA GLU A 533 -3.62 -10.81 25.96
C GLU A 533 -2.20 -10.70 25.37
N ARG A 534 -1.90 -11.52 24.35
CA ARG A 534 -0.57 -11.55 23.74
C ARG A 534 -0.33 -10.37 22.81
N ALA A 535 -1.36 -9.91 22.09
CA ALA A 535 -1.27 -8.69 21.28
C ALA A 535 -0.98 -7.46 22.16
N LEU A 536 -1.62 -7.36 23.34
CA LEU A 536 -1.33 -6.31 24.31
C LEU A 536 0.12 -6.37 24.80
N ALA A 537 0.66 -7.57 25.06
CA ALA A 537 2.07 -7.73 25.42
C ALA A 537 3.05 -7.31 24.29
N VAL A 538 2.65 -7.44 23.01
CA VAL A 538 3.40 -6.86 21.88
C VAL A 538 3.33 -5.34 21.92
N HIS A 539 2.13 -4.78 22.08
CA HIS A 539 1.91 -3.34 22.14
C HIS A 539 2.74 -2.67 23.24
N ASP A 540 2.74 -3.24 24.45
CA ASP A 540 3.54 -2.74 25.57
C ASP A 540 5.04 -2.69 25.29
N ALA A 541 5.56 -3.64 24.51
CA ALA A 541 6.95 -3.63 24.08
C ALA A 541 7.18 -2.64 22.94
N ALA A 542 6.22 -2.53 22.01
CA ALA A 542 6.34 -1.74 20.78
C ALA A 542 6.21 -0.24 21.04
N ARG A 543 5.34 0.19 21.94
CA ARG A 543 5.12 1.62 22.27
C ARG A 543 6.37 2.30 22.81
N LEU A 544 7.29 1.54 23.42
CA LEU A 544 8.60 2.04 23.86
C LEU A 544 9.60 2.27 22.71
N VAL A 545 9.28 1.80 21.50
CA VAL A 545 10.11 1.94 20.30
C VAL A 545 9.48 2.92 19.32
N HIS A 546 8.18 2.82 19.04
CA HIS A 546 7.49 3.74 18.13
C HIS A 546 6.96 5.02 18.82
N TRP A 547 6.85 5.03 20.15
CA TRP A 547 6.43 6.17 20.99
C TRP A 547 5.15 6.86 20.52
N LEU A 548 4.14 6.06 20.15
CA LEU A 548 2.79 6.58 19.99
C LEU A 548 2.07 6.21 21.29
N ASP A 549 1.73 7.23 22.07
CA ASP A 549 1.07 7.14 23.39
C ASP A 549 0.00 8.24 23.51
#